data_AF-A0AAU4B1B3-F1
#
_entry.id   AF-A0AAU4B1B3-F1
#
_cell.length_a   1.000
_cell.length_b   1.000
_cell.length_c   1.000
_cell.angle_alpha   90.00
_cell.angle_beta   90.00
_cell.angle_gamma   90.00
#
_symmetry.space_group_name_H-M   'P 1'
#
loop_
_entity.id
_entity.type
_entity.pdbx_description
1 polymer ?
#
loop_
_entity_poly.entity_id
_entity_poly.type
_entity_poly.pdbx_seq_one_letter_code
_entity_poly.pdbx_strand_id
1 'polypeptide(L)'
;MTDAQLVQAQDDIEIASGRIYTDTDRLRARDLYWLGKAVARQAAWIAGQFGLETRLDATQIQQDGVSTTLQGDGLVLAPMATRALRRVSWMRSRTIHVRSPIEGVGPIGNILADGSDDSQWWTPMGGGA
;
A
#
# COMPACT_ATOMS: atom_id res chain seq x y z
N MET A 1 -23.38 14.70 5.93
CA MET A 1 -22.21 14.09 6.57
C MET A 1 -22.13 14.66 7.97
N THR A 2 -22.07 13.80 8.99
CA THR A 2 -21.98 14.26 10.39
C THR A 2 -20.53 14.41 10.82
N ASP A 3 -20.26 15.23 11.84
CA ASP A 3 -18.91 15.41 12.37
C ASP A 3 -18.34 14.09 12.92
N ALA A 4 -19.19 13.25 13.52
CA ALA A 4 -18.82 11.92 13.98
C ALA A 4 -18.33 11.02 12.83
N GLN A 5 -18.96 11.07 11.65
CA GLN A 5 -18.52 10.32 10.47
C GLN A 5 -17.18 10.82 9.93
N LEU A 6 -16.91 12.12 10.06
CA LEU A 6 -15.63 12.70 9.64
C LEU A 6 -14.49 12.30 10.59
N VAL A 7 -14.75 12.28 11.90
CA VAL A 7 -13.79 11.78 12.91
C VAL A 7 -13.50 10.30 12.68
N GLN A 8 -14.53 9.47 12.49
CA GLN A 8 -14.32 8.05 12.19
C GLN A 8 -13.49 7.84 10.92
N ALA A 9 -13.82 8.58 9.85
CA ALA A 9 -13.07 8.50 8.60
C ALA A 9 -11.62 8.95 8.75
N GLN A 10 -11.34 9.91 9.64
CA GLN A 10 -9.98 10.33 9.96
C GLN A 10 -9.23 9.18 10.65
N ASP A 11 -9.80 8.60 11.70
CA ASP A 11 -9.20 7.51 12.47
C ASP A 11 -8.90 6.29 11.59
N ASP A 12 -9.84 5.89 10.72
CA ASP A 12 -9.64 4.77 9.78
C ASP A 12 -8.43 5.00 8.87
N ILE A 13 -8.24 6.23 8.38
CA ILE A 13 -7.14 6.58 7.49
C ILE A 13 -5.81 6.65 8.24
N GLU A 14 -5.81 7.09 9.49
CA GLU A 14 -4.61 7.08 10.33
C GLU A 14 -4.15 5.65 10.62
N ILE A 15 -5.08 4.75 10.95
CA ILE A 15 -4.81 3.31 11.12
C ILE A 15 -4.27 2.71 9.82
N ALA A 16 -4.91 3.00 8.68
CA ALA A 16 -4.51 2.43 7.39
C ALA A 16 -3.17 2.98 6.87
N SER A 17 -2.84 4.24 7.16
CA SER A 17 -1.63 4.90 6.67
C SER A 17 -0.43 4.80 7.62
N GLY A 18 -0.68 4.45 8.89
CA GLY A 18 0.35 4.38 9.94
C GLY A 18 0.91 5.76 10.33
N ARG A 19 0.17 6.85 10.07
CA ARG A 19 0.57 8.23 10.38
C ARG A 19 -0.63 9.01 10.91
N ILE A 20 -0.40 9.73 12.00
CA ILE A 20 -1.38 10.65 12.59
C ILE A 20 -1.34 12.00 11.88
N TYR A 21 -2.48 12.66 11.74
CA TYR A 21 -2.54 13.97 11.06
C TYR A 21 -1.81 15.07 11.81
N THR A 22 -1.75 15.01 13.15
CA THR A 22 -1.07 16.01 13.97
C THR A 22 0.43 16.11 13.73
N ASP A 23 1.04 15.11 13.10
CA ASP A 23 2.46 15.06 12.73
C ASP A 23 2.74 15.71 11.34
N THR A 24 1.94 16.72 10.96
CA THR A 24 2.03 17.36 9.63
C THR A 24 3.41 17.93 9.32
N ASP A 25 4.18 18.35 10.32
CA ASP A 25 5.50 18.96 10.15
C ASP A 25 6.51 18.01 9.52
N ARG A 26 6.33 16.70 9.71
CA ARG A 26 7.17 15.65 9.12
C ARG A 26 6.67 15.17 7.76
N LEU A 27 5.47 15.61 7.36
CA LEU A 27 4.80 15.18 6.14
C LEU A 27 4.98 16.18 5.01
N ARG A 28 5.19 15.68 3.80
CA ARG A 28 5.28 16.54 2.61
C ARG A 28 3.88 17.01 2.21
N ALA A 29 3.77 18.25 1.72
CA ALA A 29 2.51 18.82 1.24
C ALA A 29 1.77 17.94 0.20
N ARG A 30 2.53 17.26 -0.67
CA ARG A 30 1.96 16.30 -1.61
C ARG A 30 1.27 15.13 -0.92
N ASP A 31 1.87 14.58 0.13
CA ASP A 31 1.31 13.44 0.85
C ASP A 31 0.09 13.87 1.67
N LEU A 32 0.14 15.05 2.29
CA LEU A 32 -1.01 15.68 2.95
C LEU A 32 -2.22 15.85 2.00
N TYR A 33 -1.99 16.23 0.74
CA TYR A 33 -3.06 16.31 -0.27
C TYR A 33 -3.73 14.95 -0.51
N TRP A 34 -2.94 13.87 -0.64
CA TRP A 34 -3.48 12.53 -0.88
C TRP A 34 -4.17 11.96 0.36
N LEU A 35 -3.65 12.24 1.56
CA LEU A 35 -4.30 11.89 2.82
C LEU A 35 -5.64 12.59 2.99
N GLY A 36 -5.71 13.91 2.76
CA GLY A 36 -6.97 14.66 2.81
C GLY A 36 -8.00 14.16 1.79
N LYS A 37 -7.55 13.79 0.57
CA LYS A 37 -8.41 13.12 -0.42
C LYS A 37 -8.90 11.76 0.07
N ALA A 38 -8.07 10.98 0.76
CA ALA A 38 -8.45 9.67 1.27
C ALA A 38 -9.55 9.81 2.33
N VAL A 39 -9.40 10.72 3.30
CA VAL A 39 -10.39 11.01 4.34
C VAL A 39 -11.72 11.47 3.73
N ALA A 40 -11.68 12.40 2.77
CA ALA A 40 -12.90 12.86 2.10
C ALA A 40 -13.63 11.73 1.36
N ARG A 41 -12.89 10.79 0.75
CA ARG A 41 -13.47 9.63 0.07
C ARG A 41 -13.99 8.58 1.05
N GLN A 42 -13.32 8.39 2.18
CA GLN A 42 -13.77 7.50 3.25
C GLN A 42 -15.06 8.03 3.88
N ALA A 43 -15.11 9.31 4.25
CA ALA A 43 -16.29 9.90 4.86
C ALA A 43 -17.52 9.89 3.93
N ALA A 44 -17.31 10.17 2.64
CA ALA A 44 -18.37 10.06 1.63
C ALA A 44 -18.85 8.61 1.43
N TRP A 45 -17.97 7.63 1.61
CA TRP A 45 -18.30 6.22 1.49
C TRP A 45 -19.05 5.70 2.72
N ILE A 46 -18.61 6.05 3.93
CA ILE A 46 -19.31 5.76 5.20
C ILE A 46 -20.73 6.32 5.17
N ALA A 47 -20.93 7.54 4.66
CA ALA A 47 -22.26 8.12 4.54
C ALA A 47 -23.22 7.31 3.63
N GLY A 48 -22.67 6.54 2.67
CA GLY A 48 -23.43 5.66 1.79
C GLY A 48 -23.51 4.21 2.27
N GLN A 49 -22.77 3.83 3.32
CA GLN A 49 -22.78 2.49 3.91
C GLN A 49 -23.56 2.50 5.23
N PHE A 50 -24.81 2.03 5.19
CA PHE A 50 -25.57 1.79 6.41
C PHE A 50 -25.14 0.46 7.05
N GLY A 51 -24.40 0.54 8.16
CA GLY A 51 -24.25 -0.54 9.12
C GLY A 51 -23.05 -1.47 8.94
N LEU A 52 -21.85 -0.94 8.74
CA LEU A 52 -20.63 -1.75 8.83
C LEU A 52 -20.48 -2.37 10.23
N GLU A 53 -20.67 -1.56 11.25
CA GLU A 53 -20.65 -1.92 12.68
C GLU A 53 -21.82 -2.82 13.13
N THR A 54 -22.84 -3.05 12.29
CA THR A 54 -24.02 -3.89 12.63
C THR A 54 -24.25 -5.10 11.71
N ARG A 55 -23.58 -5.19 10.55
CA ARG A 55 -23.83 -6.24 9.53
C ARG A 55 -22.69 -7.23 9.31
N LEU A 56 -21.56 -7.09 10.00
CA LEU A 56 -20.33 -7.85 9.72
C LEU A 56 -20.30 -9.30 10.26
N ASP A 57 -21.42 -10.02 10.17
CA ASP A 57 -21.45 -11.50 10.20
C ASP A 57 -22.22 -12.08 9.00
N ALA A 58 -22.09 -11.42 7.83
CA ALA A 58 -22.61 -11.93 6.57
C ALA A 58 -21.44 -12.18 5.61
N THR A 59 -20.95 -13.42 5.59
CA THR A 59 -19.81 -13.86 4.77
C THR A 59 -20.16 -14.03 3.28
N GLN A 60 -21.45 -14.10 2.93
CA GLN A 60 -21.91 -14.33 1.56
C GLN A 60 -23.25 -13.63 1.30
N ILE A 61 -23.30 -12.79 0.26
CA ILE A 61 -24.55 -12.21 -0.25
C ILE A 61 -24.87 -12.93 -1.56
N GLN A 62 -25.93 -13.73 -1.55
CA GLN A 62 -26.54 -14.29 -2.75
C GLN A 62 -27.83 -13.52 -3.03
N GLN A 63 -27.85 -12.77 -4.13
CA GLN A 63 -29.07 -12.15 -4.65
C GLN A 63 -29.14 -12.38 -6.16
N ASP A 64 -30.26 -12.91 -6.62
CA ASP A 64 -30.65 -13.05 -8.03
C ASP A 64 -29.55 -13.66 -8.94
N GLY A 65 -28.96 -14.76 -8.49
CA GLY A 65 -27.93 -15.50 -9.24
C GLY A 65 -26.53 -14.89 -9.21
N VAL A 66 -26.35 -13.72 -8.60
CA VAL A 66 -25.04 -13.09 -8.41
C VAL A 66 -24.55 -13.39 -6.99
N SER A 67 -23.50 -14.21 -6.90
CA SER A 67 -22.77 -14.46 -5.66
C SER A 67 -21.57 -13.52 -5.59
N THR A 68 -21.58 -12.60 -4.63
CA THR A 68 -20.40 -11.78 -4.33
C THR A 68 -19.79 -12.25 -3.02
N THR A 69 -18.54 -12.70 -3.06
CA THR A 69 -17.76 -13.01 -1.86
C THR A 69 -17.18 -11.71 -1.32
N LEU A 70 -17.58 -11.34 -0.11
CA LEU A 70 -17.03 -10.20 0.60
C LEU A 70 -15.74 -10.65 1.30
N GLN A 71 -14.59 -10.17 0.83
CA GLN A 71 -13.34 -10.31 1.56
C GLN A 71 -13.44 -9.43 2.81
N GLY A 72 -13.16 -9.96 4.02
CA GLY A 72 -13.34 -9.24 5.29
C GLY A 72 -12.67 -7.86 5.36
N ASP A 73 -11.53 -7.67 4.69
CA ASP A 73 -10.82 -6.39 4.61
C ASP A 73 -11.40 -5.40 3.59
N GLY A 74 -12.22 -5.88 2.65
CA GLY A 74 -12.79 -5.07 1.56
C GLY A 74 -13.88 -4.09 2.02
N LEU A 75 -14.33 -4.21 3.27
CA LEU A 75 -15.38 -3.42 3.89
C LEU A 75 -14.87 -2.39 4.92
N VAL A 76 -13.58 -2.35 5.23
CA VAL A 76 -13.06 -1.39 6.23
C VAL A 76 -12.72 -0.04 5.57
N LEU A 77 -12.23 -0.09 4.32
CA LEU A 77 -11.70 1.07 3.63
C LEU A 77 -12.36 1.28 2.26
N ALA A 78 -12.80 2.51 2.00
CA ALA A 78 -13.41 2.88 0.73
C ALA A 78 -12.46 2.59 -0.45
N PRO A 79 -12.95 2.00 -1.55
CA PRO A 79 -12.10 1.65 -2.69
C PRO A 79 -11.40 2.86 -3.31
N MET A 80 -12.03 4.05 -3.27
CA MET A 80 -11.40 5.30 -3.70
C MET A 80 -10.39 5.85 -2.69
N ALA A 81 -10.58 5.63 -1.40
CA ALA A 81 -9.60 5.98 -0.37
C ALA A 81 -8.33 5.14 -0.57
N THR A 82 -8.46 3.83 -0.79
CA THR A 82 -7.33 2.93 -1.12
C THR A 82 -6.53 3.41 -2.32
N ARG A 83 -7.21 3.90 -3.37
CA ARG A 83 -6.53 4.46 -4.56
C ARG A 83 -5.77 5.76 -4.27
N ALA A 84 -6.29 6.62 -3.40
CA ALA A 84 -5.60 7.83 -2.97
C ALA A 84 -4.37 7.47 -2.10
N LEU A 85 -4.56 6.55 -1.18
CA LEU A 85 -3.57 6.01 -0.27
C LEU A 85 -2.36 5.37 -0.99
N ARG A 86 -2.58 4.66 -2.10
CA ARG A 86 -1.48 4.15 -2.96
C ARG A 86 -0.58 5.23 -3.58
N ARG A 87 -0.98 6.51 -3.55
CA ARG A 87 -0.20 7.64 -4.07
C ARG A 87 0.65 8.33 -3.01
N VAL A 88 0.44 7.97 -1.74
CA VAL A 88 1.22 8.40 -0.60
C VAL A 88 2.61 7.76 -0.67
N SER A 89 3.64 8.57 -0.42
CA SER A 89 5.03 8.22 -0.72
C SER A 89 5.53 6.95 -0.03
N TRP A 90 5.12 6.69 1.22
CA TRP A 90 5.54 5.51 2.00
C TRP A 90 4.64 4.28 1.83
N MET A 91 3.41 4.46 1.35
CA MET A 91 2.44 3.39 1.15
C MET A 91 2.63 2.64 -0.17
N ARG A 92 3.35 3.27 -1.11
CA ARG A 92 3.74 2.60 -2.35
C ARG A 92 4.98 1.76 -2.08
N SER A 93 4.83 0.45 -1.99
CA SER A 93 5.95 -0.47 -2.08
C SER A 93 6.71 -0.18 -3.38
N ARG A 94 7.85 0.49 -3.25
CA ARG A 94 8.85 0.55 -4.31
C ARG A 94 9.81 -0.57 -3.96
N THR A 95 9.63 -1.73 -4.58
CA THR A 95 10.75 -2.67 -4.71
C THR A 95 11.83 -1.92 -5.47
N ILE A 96 12.79 -1.36 -4.72
CA ILE A 96 14.01 -0.85 -5.31
C ILE A 96 14.76 -2.12 -5.68
N HIS A 97 14.87 -2.42 -6.97
CA HIS A 97 15.91 -3.33 -7.43
C HIS A 97 17.24 -2.69 -7.04
N VAL A 98 17.79 -3.12 -5.91
CA VAL A 98 19.16 -2.80 -5.53
C VAL A 98 20.00 -3.56 -6.53
N ARG A 99 20.47 -2.87 -7.57
CA ARG A 99 21.43 -3.46 -8.49
C ARG A 99 22.63 -3.87 -7.66
N SER A 100 22.90 -5.17 -7.62
CA SER A 100 24.15 -5.69 -7.06
C SER A 100 25.30 -5.03 -7.83
N PRO A 101 26.44 -4.69 -7.20
CA PRO A 101 27.64 -4.22 -7.91
C PRO A 101 28.08 -5.18 -9.03
N ILE A 102 27.66 -6.45 -8.96
CA ILE A 102 27.96 -7.51 -9.93
C ILE A 102 27.05 -7.41 -11.17
N GLU A 103 25.90 -6.74 -11.07
CA GLU A 103 24.87 -6.66 -12.13
C GLU A 103 25.15 -5.55 -13.17
N GLY A 104 26.27 -4.83 -13.03
CA GLY A 104 26.64 -3.68 -13.86
C GLY A 104 27.46 -4.02 -15.12
N VAL A 105 27.95 -5.25 -15.27
CA VAL A 105 28.85 -5.62 -16.37
C VAL A 105 28.43 -6.96 -16.98
N GLY A 106 27.63 -6.94 -18.04
CA GLY A 106 27.42 -8.08 -18.93
C GLY A 106 26.00 -8.69 -18.94
N PRO A 107 25.69 -9.50 -19.97
CA PRO A 107 24.34 -9.97 -20.25
C PRO A 107 23.80 -10.82 -19.10
N ILE A 108 22.49 -10.70 -18.85
CA ILE A 108 21.74 -11.34 -17.78
C ILE A 108 21.86 -12.87 -17.92
N GLY A 109 22.89 -13.44 -17.32
CA GLY A 109 23.11 -14.87 -17.19
C GLY A 109 22.86 -15.29 -15.75
N ASN A 110 22.34 -16.51 -15.57
CA ASN A 110 22.19 -17.10 -14.25
C ASN A 110 23.57 -17.26 -13.59
N ILE A 111 23.85 -16.46 -12.56
CA ILE A 111 25.14 -16.40 -11.84
C ILE A 111 25.47 -17.74 -11.15
N LEU A 112 24.45 -18.60 -10.96
CA LEU A 112 24.60 -19.94 -10.39
C LEU A 112 24.81 -21.03 -11.46
N ALA A 113 24.98 -20.65 -12.73
CA ALA A 113 25.27 -21.60 -13.79
C ALA A 113 26.74 -22.01 -13.74
N ASP A 114 26.98 -23.32 -13.74
CA ASP A 114 28.31 -23.95 -13.69
C ASP A 114 29.26 -23.40 -14.79
N GLY A 115 28.73 -23.15 -15.99
CA GLY A 115 29.49 -22.58 -17.11
C GLY A 115 29.86 -21.10 -16.99
N SER A 116 29.44 -20.42 -15.93
CA SER A 116 29.82 -19.03 -15.65
C SER A 116 31.09 -18.91 -14.81
N ASP A 117 31.54 -19.99 -14.17
CA ASP A 117 32.71 -20.00 -13.28
C ASP A 117 34.00 -19.66 -14.03
N ASP A 118 34.15 -20.18 -15.26
CA ASP A 118 35.29 -19.91 -16.15
C ASP A 118 35.39 -18.43 -16.60
N SER A 119 34.29 -17.68 -16.49
CA SER A 119 34.24 -16.25 -16.88
C SER A 119 34.50 -15.30 -15.72
N GLN A 120 34.50 -15.80 -14.49
CA GLN A 120 34.62 -15.01 -13.26
C GLN A 120 36.09 -15.03 -12.80
N TRP A 121 36.77 -13.88 -12.91
CA TRP A 121 38.14 -13.78 -12.41
C TRP A 121 38.14 -13.78 -10.87
N TRP A 122 38.92 -14.66 -10.25
CA TRP A 122 39.03 -14.73 -8.78
C TRP A 122 39.50 -13.38 -8.22
N THR A 123 38.68 -12.78 -7.35
CA THR A 123 39.01 -11.53 -6.66
C THR A 123 39.12 -11.78 -5.16
N PRO A 124 40.26 -11.42 -4.52
CA PRO A 124 40.40 -11.56 -3.08
C PRO A 124 39.47 -10.60 -2.35
N MET A 125 38.82 -11.09 -1.29
CA MET A 125 37.99 -10.26 -0.41
C MET A 125 38.87 -9.32 0.43
N GLY A 126 39.10 -8.12 -0.09
CA GLY A 126 39.70 -6.99 0.67
C GLY A 126 40.99 -6.43 0.08
N GLY A 127 40.95 -5.85 -1.12
CA GLY A 127 42.13 -5.21 -1.72
C GLY A 127 41.79 -4.12 -2.71
N GLY A 128 41.41 -2.94 -2.21
CA GLY A 128 41.59 -1.68 -2.93
C GLY A 128 42.95 -1.11 -2.56
N ALA A 129 43.77 -0.80 -3.57
CA ALA A 129 44.86 0.16 -3.45
C ALA A 129 44.33 1.55 -3.80
#